data_AF-A0A6G1RLQ1-F1
#
_entry.id   AF-A0A6G1RLQ1-F1
#
_cell.length_a   1.000
_cell.length_b   1.000
_cell.length_c   1.000
_cell.angle_alpha   90.00
_cell.angle_beta   90.00
_cell.angle_gamma   90.00
#
_symmetry.space_group_name_H-M   'P 1'
#
loop_
_entity.id
_entity.type
_entity.pdbx_description
1 polymer ?
#
loop_
_entity_poly.entity_id
_entity_poly.type
_entity_poly.pdbx_seq_one_letter_code
_entity_poly.pdbx_strand_id
1 'polypeptide(L)'
;MTTIAVRKKEVPRDLDHCDIPYYVSEFVEREVGNDYDSLRKLDNLIDKLSENKKLLEEQVLTVSSEVPKRIQHALKNAEDSKKSLTRLLEEETVLSDSISSHLLKAQPWMEDLDVLISQVEEIERHLSYLKWISRIEELSDSIQQYLMTNNVPEAASTLAFMAELDIKLQESSCSHLLAFVRSTVKFWHKILKDKLSR
;
A
#
# COMPACT_ATOMS: atom_id res chain seq x y z
N MET A 1 27.71 90.07 6.91
CA MET A 1 27.13 89.73 8.23
C MET A 1 25.97 90.69 8.42
N THR A 2 24.71 90.29 8.45
CA THR A 2 24.15 89.32 9.40
C THR A 2 22.92 88.63 8.78
N THR A 3 22.93 87.31 8.83
CA THR A 3 21.83 86.37 8.63
C THR A 3 20.86 86.40 9.83
N ILE A 4 19.78 85.60 9.77
CA ILE A 4 18.86 85.13 10.85
C ILE A 4 17.46 85.80 10.76
N ALA A 5 16.33 85.10 10.70
CA ALA A 5 16.01 83.68 10.48
C ALA A 5 14.52 83.60 10.12
N VAL A 6 14.21 82.86 9.05
CA VAL A 6 12.84 82.48 8.69
C VAL A 6 12.36 81.47 9.71
N ARG A 7 11.42 81.88 10.56
CA ARG A 7 10.76 81.01 11.54
C ARG A 7 9.80 80.08 10.79
N LYS A 8 10.30 78.91 10.36
CA LYS A 8 9.46 77.77 9.99
C LYS A 8 8.61 77.42 11.21
N LYS A 9 7.30 77.71 11.14
CA LYS A 9 6.32 77.08 12.01
C LYS A 9 6.16 75.65 11.52
N GLU A 10 6.84 74.72 12.16
CA GLU A 10 6.50 73.30 12.09
C GLU A 10 5.11 73.14 12.72
N VAL A 11 4.14 72.80 11.88
CA VAL A 11 2.80 72.37 12.31
C VAL A 11 2.87 70.85 12.51
N PRO A 12 2.32 70.30 13.60
CA PRO A 12 2.38 68.87 13.88
C PRO A 12 1.56 68.12 12.83
N ARG A 13 2.16 67.10 12.20
CA ARG A 13 1.48 66.18 11.28
C ARG A 13 0.61 65.24 12.10
N ASP A 14 -0.70 65.47 12.04
CA ASP A 14 -1.71 64.61 12.64
C ASP A 14 -1.99 63.45 11.66
N LEU A 15 -1.73 62.21 12.09
CA LEU A 15 -1.67 61.03 11.22
C LEU A 15 -3.03 60.48 10.74
N ASP A 16 -4.14 61.08 11.14
CA ASP A 16 -5.50 60.61 10.80
C ASP A 16 -6.26 61.53 9.84
N HIS A 17 -5.66 62.63 9.39
CA HIS A 17 -6.26 63.44 8.34
C HIS A 17 -5.80 62.90 6.99
N CYS A 18 -6.75 62.40 6.19
CA CYS A 18 -6.52 61.98 4.83
C CYS A 18 -5.85 63.13 4.05
N ASP A 19 -4.52 63.09 3.89
CA ASP A 19 -3.66 64.14 3.32
C ASP A 19 -3.86 64.32 1.80
N ILE A 20 -4.91 63.71 1.23
CA ILE A 20 -5.24 63.82 -0.19
C ILE A 20 -5.44 65.29 -0.60
N PRO A 21 -6.15 66.15 0.16
CA PRO A 21 -6.30 67.55 -0.21
C PRO A 21 -4.97 68.30 -0.23
N TYR A 22 -4.05 67.99 0.70
CA TYR A 22 -2.73 68.61 0.79
C TYR A 22 -1.79 68.11 -0.32
N TYR A 23 -1.81 66.81 -0.61
CA TYR A 23 -1.06 66.20 -1.71
C TYR A 23 -1.55 66.69 -3.08
N VAL A 24 -2.87 66.83 -3.26
CA VAL A 24 -3.47 67.36 -4.49
C VAL A 24 -3.12 68.83 -4.68
N SER A 25 -3.14 69.63 -3.61
CA SER A 25 -2.74 71.04 -3.70
C SER A 25 -1.25 71.19 -3.98
N GLU A 26 -0.37 70.41 -3.35
CA GLU A 26 1.06 70.39 -3.67
C GLU A 26 1.34 69.93 -5.12
N PHE A 27 0.59 68.94 -5.61
CA PHE A 27 0.70 68.42 -6.97
C PHE A 27 0.26 69.45 -8.02
N VAL A 28 -0.86 70.14 -7.77
CA VAL A 28 -1.36 71.21 -8.64
C VAL A 28 -0.39 72.40 -8.64
N GLU A 29 0.15 72.79 -7.49
CA GLU A 29 1.14 73.87 -7.38
C GLU A 29 2.44 73.53 -8.14
N ARG A 30 2.87 72.25 -8.09
CA ARG A 30 4.07 71.75 -8.77
C ARG A 30 3.92 71.65 -10.28
N GLU A 31 2.76 71.24 -10.77
CA GLU A 31 2.55 70.91 -12.19
C GLU A 31 2.00 72.10 -13.00
N VAL A 32 1.19 72.95 -12.36
CA VAL A 32 0.51 74.09 -13.02
C VAL A 32 1.30 75.38 -12.85
N GLY A 33 2.00 75.62 -11.74
CA GLY A 33 2.75 76.88 -11.54
C GLY A 33 1.91 78.17 -11.73
N ASN A 34 2.52 79.33 -11.51
CA ASN A 34 1.82 80.63 -11.54
C ASN A 34 1.80 81.31 -12.93
N ASP A 35 2.10 80.58 -14.01
CA ASP A 35 2.37 81.18 -15.33
C ASP A 35 1.33 80.77 -16.39
N TYR A 36 0.89 81.71 -17.23
CA TYR A 36 -0.25 81.53 -18.15
C TYR A 36 -0.03 80.43 -19.21
N ASP A 37 1.21 80.13 -19.59
CA ASP A 37 1.54 79.03 -20.52
C ASP A 37 1.37 77.63 -19.91
N SER A 38 1.30 77.54 -18.58
CA SER A 38 1.16 76.28 -17.85
C SER A 38 -0.30 75.82 -17.72
N LEU A 39 -1.26 76.68 -18.06
CA LEU A 39 -2.69 76.32 -18.19
C LEU A 39 -2.93 75.25 -19.27
N ARG A 40 -2.12 75.19 -20.33
CA ARG A 40 -2.19 74.07 -21.30
C ARG A 40 -1.78 72.73 -20.69
N LYS A 41 -0.89 72.74 -19.70
CA LYS A 41 -0.50 71.52 -18.98
C LYS A 41 -1.64 71.03 -18.09
N LEU A 42 -2.44 71.95 -17.53
CA LEU A 42 -3.65 71.61 -16.78
C LEU A 42 -4.68 70.88 -17.66
N ASP A 43 -4.85 71.30 -18.91
CA ASP A 43 -5.76 70.64 -19.86
C ASP A 43 -5.30 69.20 -20.16
N ASN A 44 -4.01 69.01 -20.44
CA ASN A 44 -3.41 67.68 -20.58
C ASN A 44 -3.52 66.83 -19.31
N LEU A 45 -3.43 67.44 -18.13
CA LEU A 45 -3.56 66.77 -16.84
C LEU A 45 -5.00 66.32 -16.59
N ILE A 46 -5.98 67.15 -16.96
CA ILE A 46 -7.41 66.86 -16.88
C ILE A 46 -7.76 65.70 -17.83
N ASP A 47 -7.25 65.69 -19.05
CA ASP A 47 -7.44 64.59 -19.98
C ASP A 47 -6.84 63.30 -19.45
N LYS A 48 -5.61 63.36 -18.92
CA LYS A 48 -4.93 62.21 -18.32
C LYS A 48 -5.65 61.71 -17.06
N LEU A 49 -6.20 62.61 -16.25
CA LEU A 49 -6.96 62.27 -15.05
C LEU A 49 -8.32 61.66 -15.42
N SER A 50 -8.97 62.17 -16.47
CA SER A 50 -10.23 61.66 -17.02
C SER A 50 -10.06 60.25 -17.61
N GLU A 51 -8.98 60.02 -18.36
CA GLU A 51 -8.63 58.72 -18.90
C GLU A 51 -8.32 57.71 -17.79
N ASN A 52 -7.49 58.11 -16.81
CA ASN A 52 -7.20 57.27 -15.63
C ASN A 52 -8.46 56.97 -14.81
N LYS A 53 -9.37 57.94 -14.66
CA LYS A 53 -10.65 57.75 -13.97
C LYS A 53 -11.52 56.72 -14.68
N LYS A 54 -11.65 56.82 -16.01
CA LYS A 54 -12.42 55.84 -16.81
C LYS A 54 -11.81 54.44 -16.72
N LEU A 55 -10.49 54.32 -16.83
CA LEU A 55 -9.79 53.04 -16.73
C LEU A 55 -10.02 52.39 -15.35
N LEU A 56 -9.98 53.18 -14.28
CA LEU A 56 -10.17 52.68 -12.92
C LEU A 56 -11.63 52.30 -12.65
N GLU A 57 -12.60 53.06 -13.17
CA GLU A 57 -14.02 52.72 -13.10
C GLU A 57 -14.31 51.40 -13.83
N GLU A 58 -13.75 51.19 -15.02
CA GLU A 58 -13.89 49.95 -15.78
C GLU A 58 -13.23 48.76 -15.06
N GLN A 59 -12.03 48.94 -14.51
CA GLN A 59 -11.35 47.92 -13.71
C GLN A 59 -12.12 47.56 -12.44
N VAL A 60 -12.68 48.54 -11.72
CA VAL A 60 -13.47 48.30 -10.51
C VAL A 60 -14.78 47.59 -10.83
N LEU A 61 -15.47 47.94 -11.91
CA LEU A 61 -16.69 47.24 -12.34
C LEU A 61 -16.41 45.78 -12.71
N THR A 62 -15.31 45.53 -13.42
CA THR A 62 -14.89 44.17 -13.82
C THR A 62 -14.51 43.35 -12.58
N VAL A 63 -13.66 43.89 -11.71
CA VAL A 63 -13.21 43.21 -10.48
C VAL A 63 -14.35 43.00 -9.48
N SER A 64 -15.24 43.99 -9.31
CA SER A 64 -16.38 43.90 -8.39
C SER A 64 -17.44 42.90 -8.84
N SER A 65 -17.54 42.61 -10.15
CA SER A 65 -18.49 41.62 -10.65
C SER A 65 -17.89 40.21 -10.76
N GLU A 66 -16.58 40.09 -10.92
CA GLU A 66 -15.89 38.81 -11.13
C GLU A 66 -15.49 38.13 -9.82
N VAL A 67 -15.03 38.90 -8.82
CA VAL A 67 -14.59 38.34 -7.53
C VAL A 67 -15.73 37.66 -6.76
N PRO A 68 -16.94 38.25 -6.62
CA PRO A 68 -18.05 37.58 -5.93
C PRO A 68 -18.51 36.31 -6.63
N LYS A 69 -18.50 36.28 -7.98
CA LYS A 69 -18.87 35.09 -8.77
C LYS A 69 -17.82 33.99 -8.63
N ARG A 70 -16.53 34.34 -8.61
CA ARG A 70 -15.44 33.38 -8.37
C ARG A 70 -15.50 32.80 -6.97
N ILE A 71 -15.81 33.61 -5.95
CA ILE A 71 -16.01 33.13 -4.57
C ILE A 71 -17.23 32.22 -4.49
N GLN A 72 -18.36 32.61 -5.10
CA GLN A 72 -19.57 31.79 -5.13
C GLN A 72 -19.36 30.45 -5.84
N HIS A 73 -18.61 30.45 -6.96
CA HIS A 73 -18.24 29.22 -7.67
C HIS A 73 -17.28 28.35 -6.84
N ALA A 74 -16.28 28.95 -6.20
CA ALA A 74 -15.37 28.22 -5.31
C ALA A 74 -16.11 27.61 -4.11
N LEU A 75 -17.06 28.35 -3.52
CA LEU A 75 -17.89 27.88 -2.42
C LEU A 75 -18.81 26.74 -2.86
N LYS A 76 -19.48 26.89 -4.00
CA LYS A 76 -20.32 25.83 -4.58
C LYS A 76 -19.51 24.57 -4.89
N ASN A 77 -18.32 24.72 -5.47
CA ASN A 77 -17.42 23.60 -5.72
C ASN A 77 -16.94 22.93 -4.42
N ALA A 78 -16.69 23.71 -3.37
CA ALA A 78 -16.34 23.17 -2.06
C ALA A 78 -17.52 22.38 -1.44
N GLU A 79 -18.75 22.87 -1.57
CA GLU A 79 -19.95 22.16 -1.12
C GLU A 79 -20.20 20.87 -1.91
N ASP A 80 -20.06 20.91 -3.24
CA ASP A 80 -20.22 19.75 -4.11
C ASP A 80 -19.12 18.70 -3.85
N SER A 81 -17.88 19.16 -3.59
CA SER A 81 -16.78 18.29 -3.18
C SER A 81 -17.06 17.65 -1.81
N LYS A 82 -17.59 18.41 -0.86
CA LYS A 82 -17.97 17.89 0.47
C LYS A 82 -19.05 16.81 0.36
N LYS A 83 -20.10 17.05 -0.43
CA LYS A 83 -21.16 16.06 -0.68
C LYS A 83 -20.63 14.79 -1.35
N SER A 84 -19.70 14.96 -2.30
CA SER A 84 -19.07 13.83 -2.97
C SER A 84 -18.21 13.02 -1.99
N LEU A 85 -17.48 13.69 -1.10
CA LEU A 85 -16.67 13.07 -0.08
C LEU A 85 -17.50 12.32 0.96
N THR A 86 -18.62 12.89 1.41
CA THR A 86 -19.54 12.18 2.33
C THR A 86 -20.14 10.94 1.69
N ARG A 87 -20.50 11.00 0.40
CA ARG A 87 -21.00 9.82 -0.32
C ARG A 87 -19.93 8.74 -0.44
N LEU A 88 -18.69 9.12 -0.79
CA LEU A 88 -17.59 8.17 -0.86
C LEU A 88 -17.28 7.52 0.49
N LEU A 89 -17.38 8.27 1.59
CA LEU A 89 -17.25 7.72 2.95
C LEU A 89 -18.36 6.71 3.24
N GLU A 90 -19.61 7.01 2.90
CA GLU A 90 -20.72 6.05 3.06
C GLU A 90 -20.47 4.79 2.22
N GLU A 91 -20.10 4.94 0.94
CA GLU A 91 -19.76 3.82 0.06
C GLU A 91 -18.60 2.98 0.62
N GLU A 92 -17.57 3.61 1.17
CA GLU A 92 -16.44 2.93 1.84
C GLU A 92 -16.92 2.13 3.06
N THR A 93 -17.74 2.73 3.93
CA THR A 93 -18.26 2.02 5.11
C THR A 93 -19.10 0.81 4.73
N VAL A 94 -20.00 0.95 3.76
CA VAL A 94 -20.83 -0.16 3.25
C VAL A 94 -19.95 -1.25 2.63
N LEU A 95 -18.92 -0.87 1.88
CA LEU A 95 -17.99 -1.82 1.29
C LEU A 95 -17.19 -2.57 2.36
N SER A 96 -16.68 -1.85 3.36
CA SER A 96 -15.96 -2.43 4.51
C SER A 96 -16.83 -3.41 5.28
N ASP A 97 -18.10 -3.07 5.54
CA ASP A 97 -19.06 -3.94 6.21
C ASP A 97 -19.37 -5.18 5.36
N SER A 98 -19.53 -5.01 4.05
CA SER A 98 -19.74 -6.10 3.10
C SER A 98 -18.54 -7.07 3.08
N ILE A 99 -17.32 -6.54 2.99
CA ILE A 99 -16.08 -7.33 3.03
C ILE A 99 -15.98 -8.08 4.36
N SER A 100 -16.22 -7.41 5.48
CA SER A 100 -16.17 -8.02 6.81
C SER A 100 -17.20 -9.14 6.95
N SER A 101 -18.42 -8.93 6.45
CA SER A 101 -19.47 -9.96 6.39
C SER A 101 -19.08 -11.16 5.52
N HIS A 102 -18.48 -10.91 4.36
CA HIS A 102 -17.96 -11.97 3.49
C HIS A 102 -16.84 -12.77 4.15
N LEU A 103 -15.91 -12.11 4.83
CA LEU A 103 -14.82 -12.77 5.57
C LEU A 103 -15.38 -13.63 6.71
N LEU A 104 -16.32 -13.11 7.49
CA LEU A 104 -16.97 -13.89 8.57
C LEU A 104 -17.72 -15.11 8.04
N LYS A 105 -18.38 -14.98 6.89
CA LYS A 105 -19.06 -16.11 6.25
C LYS A 105 -18.09 -17.14 5.66
N ALA A 106 -16.93 -16.70 5.18
CA ALA A 106 -15.90 -17.56 4.58
C ALA A 106 -15.01 -18.25 5.63
N GLN A 107 -14.89 -17.68 6.83
CA GLN A 107 -14.10 -18.25 7.93
C GLN A 107 -14.42 -19.72 8.25
N PRO A 108 -15.68 -20.14 8.46
CA PRO A 108 -15.98 -21.54 8.76
C PRO A 108 -15.60 -22.48 7.61
N TRP A 109 -15.69 -22.03 6.36
CA TRP A 109 -15.26 -22.82 5.20
C TRP A 109 -13.74 -23.00 5.16
N MET A 110 -12.98 -21.99 5.61
CA MET A 110 -11.53 -22.12 5.77
C MET A 110 -11.16 -23.09 6.88
N GLU A 111 -11.86 -23.05 8.01
CA GLU A 111 -11.67 -23.98 9.13
C GLU A 111 -12.01 -25.42 8.70
N ASP A 112 -13.13 -25.62 8.01
CA ASP A 112 -13.51 -26.93 7.46
C ASP A 112 -12.47 -27.44 6.43
N LEU A 113 -11.94 -26.54 5.60
CA LEU A 113 -10.90 -26.88 4.63
C LEU A 113 -9.60 -27.30 5.32
N ASP A 114 -9.19 -26.62 6.40
CA ASP A 114 -8.00 -26.98 7.18
C ASP A 114 -8.12 -28.37 7.81
N VAL A 115 -9.32 -28.69 8.32
CA VAL A 115 -9.64 -30.04 8.82
C VAL A 115 -9.53 -31.08 7.70
N LEU A 116 -10.08 -30.80 6.52
CA LEU A 116 -9.99 -31.71 5.38
C LEU A 116 -8.55 -31.90 4.91
N ILE A 117 -7.74 -30.84 4.87
CA ILE A 117 -6.31 -30.92 4.53
C ILE A 117 -5.58 -31.81 5.54
N SER A 118 -5.81 -31.60 6.83
CA SER A 118 -5.21 -32.42 7.89
C SER A 118 -5.59 -33.90 7.76
N GLN A 119 -6.84 -34.20 7.37
CA GLN A 119 -7.27 -35.57 7.10
C GLN A 119 -6.56 -36.19 5.89
N VAL A 120 -6.35 -35.42 4.83
CA VAL A 120 -5.62 -35.88 3.65
C VAL A 120 -4.17 -36.20 4.00
N GLU A 121 -3.50 -35.32 4.74
CA GLU A 121 -2.12 -35.55 5.21
C GLU A 121 -2.02 -36.83 6.05
N GLU A 122 -3.00 -37.07 6.93
CA GLU A 122 -3.06 -38.28 7.73
C GLU A 122 -3.23 -39.53 6.86
N ILE A 123 -4.10 -39.48 5.85
CA ILE A 123 -4.28 -40.59 4.90
C ILE A 123 -3.00 -40.85 4.10
N GLU A 124 -2.31 -39.81 3.64
CA GLU A 124 -1.03 -39.94 2.92
C GLU A 124 0.05 -40.59 3.78
N ARG A 125 0.08 -40.27 5.08
CA ARG A 125 0.96 -40.91 6.05
C ARG A 125 0.66 -42.40 6.19
N HIS A 126 -0.61 -42.76 6.37
CA HIS A 126 -1.04 -44.17 6.44
C HIS A 126 -0.73 -44.94 5.15
N LEU A 127 -0.97 -44.31 3.99
CA LEU A 127 -0.66 -44.90 2.69
C LEU A 127 0.84 -45.15 2.53
N SER A 128 1.66 -44.20 2.95
CA SER A 128 3.12 -44.33 2.91
C SER A 128 3.60 -45.49 3.80
N TYR A 129 3.05 -45.61 5.01
CA TYR A 129 3.32 -46.75 5.89
C TYR A 129 2.93 -48.09 5.24
N LEU A 130 1.76 -48.18 4.63
CA LEU A 130 1.30 -49.41 3.96
C LEU A 130 2.17 -49.76 2.74
N LYS A 131 2.58 -48.76 1.95
CA LYS A 131 3.51 -48.96 0.82
C LYS A 131 4.82 -49.58 1.28
N TRP A 132 5.35 -49.15 2.42
CA TRP A 132 6.56 -49.74 3.00
C TRP A 132 6.37 -51.20 3.42
N ILE A 133 5.25 -51.54 4.05
CA ILE A 133 4.92 -52.93 4.40
C ILE A 133 4.85 -53.78 3.15
N SER A 134 4.05 -53.36 2.16
CA SER A 134 3.87 -54.08 0.90
C SER A 134 5.22 -54.31 0.19
N ARG A 135 6.12 -53.31 0.19
CA ARG A 135 7.44 -53.47 -0.41
C ARG A 135 8.30 -54.51 0.31
N ILE A 136 8.22 -54.61 1.63
CA ILE A 136 8.97 -55.60 2.42
C ILE A 136 8.39 -57.00 2.21
N GLU A 137 7.06 -57.11 2.08
CA GLU A 137 6.38 -58.36 1.75
C GLU A 137 6.80 -58.87 0.37
N GLU A 138 6.78 -58.02 -0.67
CA GLU A 138 7.26 -58.37 -2.01
C GLU A 138 8.71 -58.89 -2.01
N LEU A 139 9.58 -58.24 -1.26
CA LEU A 139 10.98 -58.66 -1.13
C LEU A 139 11.10 -59.98 -0.36
N SER A 140 10.27 -60.18 0.66
CA SER A 140 10.22 -61.44 1.42
C SER A 140 9.75 -62.60 0.54
N ASP A 141 8.72 -62.39 -0.27
CA ASP A 141 8.22 -63.36 -1.24
C ASP A 141 9.27 -63.69 -2.31
N SER A 142 9.99 -62.67 -2.79
CA SER A 142 11.09 -62.85 -3.74
C SER A 142 12.22 -63.69 -3.13
N ILE A 143 12.65 -63.40 -1.90
CA ILE A 143 13.65 -64.19 -1.17
C ILE A 143 13.18 -65.63 -1.00
N GLN A 144 11.92 -65.83 -0.60
CA GLN A 144 11.34 -67.17 -0.46
C GLN A 144 11.37 -67.93 -1.79
N GLN A 145 10.97 -67.29 -2.89
CA GLN A 145 10.98 -67.90 -4.22
C GLN A 145 12.40 -68.30 -4.64
N TYR A 146 13.40 -67.43 -4.45
CA TYR A 146 14.79 -67.73 -4.76
C TYR A 146 15.35 -68.88 -3.91
N LEU A 147 14.95 -68.96 -2.63
CA LEU A 147 15.31 -70.09 -1.78
C LEU A 147 14.66 -71.41 -2.22
N MET A 148 13.44 -71.38 -2.78
CA MET A 148 12.77 -72.57 -3.32
C MET A 148 13.38 -73.03 -4.64
N THR A 149 13.89 -72.11 -5.46
CA THR A 149 14.57 -72.42 -6.74
C THR A 149 16.08 -72.66 -6.58
N ASN A 150 16.57 -72.73 -5.34
CA ASN A 150 17.97 -72.95 -4.97
C ASN A 150 18.94 -71.85 -5.46
N ASN A 151 18.42 -70.65 -5.73
CA ASN A 151 19.19 -69.50 -6.14
C ASN A 151 19.61 -68.63 -4.93
N VAL A 152 20.57 -69.14 -4.17
CA VAL A 152 21.10 -68.50 -2.95
C VAL A 152 21.79 -67.15 -3.19
N PRO A 153 22.61 -66.93 -4.25
CA PRO A 153 23.24 -65.63 -4.48
C PRO A 153 22.20 -64.52 -4.73
N GLU A 154 21.13 -64.81 -5.46
CA GLU A 154 20.07 -63.84 -5.74
C GLU A 154 19.24 -63.56 -4.48
N ALA A 155 18.94 -64.57 -3.66
CA ALA A 155 18.31 -64.38 -2.35
C ALA A 155 19.15 -63.49 -1.42
N ALA A 156 20.48 -63.65 -1.42
CA ALA A 156 21.39 -62.82 -0.64
C ALA A 156 21.42 -61.36 -1.14
N SER A 157 21.37 -61.15 -2.45
CA SER A 157 21.28 -59.83 -3.07
C SER A 157 19.96 -59.12 -2.72
N THR A 158 18.82 -59.82 -2.79
CA THR A 158 17.51 -59.27 -2.38
C THR A 158 17.48 -58.96 -0.87
N LEU A 159 18.10 -59.78 -0.04
CA LEU A 159 18.26 -59.50 1.39
C LEU A 159 19.13 -58.26 1.65
N ALA A 160 20.20 -58.06 0.87
CA ALA A 160 21.03 -56.86 0.95
C ALA A 160 20.21 -55.60 0.60
N PHE A 161 19.36 -55.68 -0.43
CA PHE A 161 18.44 -54.59 -0.77
C PHE A 161 17.42 -54.32 0.35
N MET A 162 16.87 -55.38 0.99
CA MET A 162 15.98 -55.22 2.15
C MET A 162 16.70 -54.55 3.34
N ALA A 163 17.98 -54.86 3.57
CA ALA A 163 18.79 -54.21 4.60
C ALA A 163 19.12 -52.74 4.26
N GLU A 164 19.31 -52.41 2.98
CA GLU A 164 19.45 -51.02 2.54
C GLU A 164 18.17 -50.21 2.79
N LEU A 165 16.99 -50.81 2.58
CA LEU A 165 15.72 -50.20 2.93
C LEU A 165 15.58 -49.98 4.44
N ASP A 166 16.04 -50.93 5.27
CA ASP A 166 16.07 -50.75 6.73
C ASP A 166 16.93 -49.54 7.13
N ILE A 167 18.09 -49.33 6.49
CA ILE A 167 18.97 -48.18 6.73
C ILE A 167 18.26 -46.87 6.36
N LYS A 168 17.65 -46.80 5.17
CA LYS A 168 16.91 -45.61 4.72
C LYS A 168 15.72 -45.28 5.63
N LEU A 169 15.10 -46.30 6.22
CA LEU A 169 13.97 -46.11 7.10
C LEU A 169 14.36 -45.69 8.51
N GLN A 170 15.64 -45.84 8.92
CA GLN A 170 16.14 -45.46 10.26
C GLN A 170 15.90 -44.00 10.60
N GLU A 171 15.84 -43.13 9.60
CA GLU A 171 15.55 -41.70 9.77
C GLU A 171 14.06 -41.44 10.05
N SER A 172 13.18 -42.44 9.87
CA SER A 172 11.75 -42.30 10.12
C SER A 172 11.40 -42.40 11.60
N SER A 173 10.39 -41.63 12.02
CA SER A 173 9.85 -41.65 13.39
C SER A 173 9.00 -42.90 13.70
N CYS A 174 8.84 -43.83 12.74
CA CYS A 174 7.94 -44.98 12.83
C CYS A 174 8.58 -46.17 13.55
N SER A 175 8.54 -46.18 14.88
CA SER A 175 9.13 -47.23 15.73
C SER A 175 8.61 -48.65 15.42
N HIS A 176 7.31 -48.81 15.14
CA HIS A 176 6.71 -50.10 14.82
C HIS A 176 7.19 -50.64 13.47
N LEU A 177 7.25 -49.78 12.45
CA LEU A 177 7.73 -50.17 11.13
C LEU A 177 9.20 -50.59 11.19
N LEU A 178 10.03 -49.79 11.87
CA LEU A 178 11.44 -50.08 12.09
C LEU A 178 11.66 -51.41 12.81
N ALA A 179 10.89 -51.68 13.87
CA ALA A 179 10.97 -52.95 14.58
C ALA A 179 10.58 -54.13 13.68
N PHE A 180 9.54 -53.97 12.86
CA PHE A 180 9.12 -54.97 11.89
C PHE A 180 10.21 -55.25 10.85
N VAL A 181 10.71 -54.22 10.15
CA VAL A 181 11.74 -54.39 9.10
C VAL A 181 12.99 -55.07 9.66
N ARG A 182 13.49 -54.60 10.80
CA ARG A 182 14.68 -55.19 11.46
C ARG A 182 14.45 -56.65 11.84
N SER A 183 13.24 -56.99 12.30
CA SER A 183 12.91 -58.38 12.64
C SER A 183 12.86 -59.27 11.39
N THR A 184 12.29 -58.76 10.30
CA THR A 184 12.22 -59.45 9.01
C THR A 184 13.60 -59.65 8.37
N VAL A 185 14.48 -58.63 8.40
CA VAL A 185 15.87 -58.75 7.93
C VAL A 185 16.64 -59.79 8.75
N LYS A 186 16.52 -59.76 10.09
CA LYS A 186 17.17 -60.76 10.97
C LYS A 186 16.64 -62.16 10.72
N PHE A 187 15.34 -62.30 10.50
CA PHE A 187 14.70 -63.58 10.19
C PHE A 187 15.26 -64.18 8.90
N TRP A 188 15.27 -63.41 7.81
CA TRP A 188 15.80 -63.88 6.53
C TRP A 188 17.30 -64.14 6.57
N HIS A 189 18.07 -63.30 7.26
CA HIS A 189 19.51 -63.54 7.46
C HIS A 189 19.77 -64.86 8.20
N LYS A 190 18.96 -65.19 9.21
CA LYS A 190 19.07 -66.46 9.94
C LYS A 190 18.76 -67.66 9.04
N ILE A 191 17.71 -67.58 8.21
CA ILE A 191 17.36 -68.65 7.26
C ILE A 191 18.43 -68.84 6.20
N LEU A 192 18.92 -67.75 5.61
CA LEU A 192 19.96 -67.81 4.59
C LEU A 192 21.26 -68.41 5.17
N LYS A 193 21.62 -68.00 6.39
CA LYS A 193 22.77 -68.56 7.11
C LYS A 193 22.59 -70.06 7.37
N ASP A 194 21.43 -70.49 7.87
CA ASP A 194 21.15 -71.92 8.12
C ASP A 194 21.25 -72.76 6.84
N LYS A 195 20.76 -72.22 5.72
CA LYS A 195 20.85 -72.84 4.39
C LYS A 195 22.26 -72.91 3.81
N LEU A 196 23.12 -71.93 4.11
CA LEU A 196 24.53 -71.91 3.68
C LEU A 196 25.45 -72.72 4.61
N SER A 197 25.05 -72.92 5.87
CA SER A 197 25.79 -73.71 6.86
C SER A 197 25.50 -75.20 6.82
N ARG A 198 24.51 -75.62 6.03
CA ARG A 198 24.23 -77.02 5.67
C ARG A 198 24.84 -77.35 4.33
#